data_AF-A0A368W4Y9-F1
#
_entry.id   AF-A0A368W4Y9-F1
#
_cell.length_a   1.000
_cell.length_b   1.000
_cell.length_c   1.000
_cell.angle_alpha   90.00
_cell.angle_beta   90.00
_cell.angle_gamma   90.00
#
_symmetry.space_group_name_H-M   'P 1'
#
loop_
_entity.id
_entity.type
_entity.pdbx_description
1 polymer ?
#
loop_
_entity_poly.entity_id
_entity_poly.type
_entity_poly.pdbx_seq_one_letter_code
_entity_poly.pdbx_strand_id
1 'polypeptide(L)'
;METEVKKLLYVCDKPDADPPLIHIIFLLERKAGELSLPSNEYDDNPIYDVQMVPIDEITKYGFTEKFKTLIKNDFSDSGRYAGLKHTSIA
;
A
#
# COMPACT_ATOMS: atom_id res chain seq x y z
N MET A 1 14.98 5.52 -7.56
CA MET A 1 14.77 4.07 -7.39
C MET A 1 13.89 3.54 -8.52
N GLU A 2 14.23 2.37 -9.07
CA GLU A 2 13.43 1.67 -10.09
C GLU A 2 12.79 0.41 -9.50
N THR A 3 11.51 0.18 -9.79
CA THR A 3 10.72 -0.95 -9.26
C THR A 3 9.86 -1.59 -10.34
N GLU A 4 9.62 -2.89 -10.20
CA GLU A 4 8.60 -3.59 -11.00
C GLU A 4 7.47 -4.13 -10.11
N VAL A 5 6.30 -4.31 -10.72
CA VAL A 5 5.20 -5.04 -10.08
C VAL A 5 5.49 -6.53 -10.14
N LYS A 6 5.66 -7.14 -8.96
CA LYS A 6 5.87 -8.58 -8.81
C LYS A 6 4.55 -9.35 -8.70
N LYS A 7 3.59 -8.79 -7.95
CA LYS A 7 2.31 -9.46 -7.69
C LYS A 7 1.20 -8.48 -7.34
N LEU A 8 -0.02 -8.78 -7.79
CA LEU A 8 -1.24 -8.16 -7.27
C LEU A 8 -1.59 -8.79 -5.91
N LEU A 9 -1.52 -8.00 -4.84
CA LEU A 9 -1.75 -8.50 -3.49
C LEU A 9 -3.22 -8.42 -3.08
N TYR A 10 -3.88 -7.30 -3.41
CA TYR A 10 -5.19 -6.99 -2.86
C TYR A 10 -5.96 -6.06 -3.80
N VAL A 11 -7.24 -6.37 -4.04
CA VAL A 11 -8.19 -5.47 -4.72
C VAL A 11 -9.43 -5.34 -3.86
N CYS A 12 -9.85 -4.12 -3.60
CA CYS A 12 -11.03 -3.81 -2.82
C CYS A 12 -11.73 -2.60 -3.42
N ASP A 13 -13.03 -2.69 -3.61
CA ASP A 13 -13.86 -1.59 -4.07
C ASP A 13 -14.68 -1.00 -2.92
N LYS A 14 -15.08 0.25 -3.11
CA LYS A 14 -16.03 0.98 -2.29
C LYS A 14 -16.97 1.72 -3.25
N PRO A 15 -18.01 1.02 -3.76
CA PRO A 15 -18.92 1.60 -4.75
C PRO A 15 -19.74 2.76 -4.15
N ASP A 16 -19.96 2.74 -2.83
CA ASP A 16 -20.68 3.78 -2.10
C ASP A 16 -19.81 5.01 -1.75
N ALA A 17 -18.55 5.04 -2.16
CA ALA A 17 -17.75 6.27 -2.08
C ALA A 17 -18.22 7.27 -3.14
N ASP A 18 -17.96 8.56 -2.92
CA ASP A 18 -18.22 9.60 -3.91
C ASP A 18 -16.91 10.33 -4.26
N PRO A 19 -16.32 10.09 -5.44
CA PRO A 19 -16.75 9.12 -6.45
C PRO A 19 -16.49 7.66 -6.02
N PRO A 20 -17.12 6.66 -6.68
CA PRO A 20 -16.85 5.24 -6.46
C PRO A 20 -15.34 4.94 -6.55
N LEU A 21 -14.83 4.16 -5.59
CA LEU A 21 -13.39 3.96 -5.42
C LEU A 21 -13.00 2.49 -5.61
N ILE A 22 -11.86 2.26 -6.27
CA ILE A 22 -11.17 0.98 -6.29
C ILE A 22 -9.78 1.18 -5.68
N HIS A 23 -9.41 0.34 -4.73
CA HIS A 23 -8.12 0.33 -4.07
C HIS A 23 -7.36 -0.95 -4.40
N ILE A 24 -6.16 -0.78 -4.94
CA ILE A 24 -5.31 -1.86 -5.44
C ILE A 24 -3.97 -1.79 -4.71
N ILE A 25 -3.49 -2.93 -4.21
CA ILE A 25 -2.18 -3.05 -3.56
C ILE A 25 -1.32 -4.03 -4.36
N PHE A 26 -0.10 -3.60 -4.69
CA PHE A 26 0.90 -4.41 -5.37
C PHE A 26 2.08 -4.73 -4.46
N LEU A 27 2.67 -5.91 -4.67
CA LEU A 27 4.01 -6.21 -4.22
C LEU A 27 4.98 -5.71 -5.27
N LEU A 28 5.91 -4.85 -4.85
CA LEU A 28 6.96 -4.32 -5.70
C LEU A 28 8.29 -5.01 -5.42
N GLU A 29 9.08 -5.21 -6.47
CA GLU A 29 10.47 -5.62 -6.37
C GLU A 29 11.38 -4.49 -6.85
N ARG A 30 12.42 -4.17 -6.07
CA ARG A 30 13.42 -3.19 -6.48
C ARG A 30 14.28 -3.80 -7.59
N LYS A 31 14.40 -3.09 -8.71
CA LYS A 31 15.29 -3.48 -9.82
C LYS A 31 16.66 -2.83 -9.74
N ALA A 32 16.67 -1.51 -9.55
CA ALA A 32 17.90 -0.73 -9.59
C ALA A 32 17.72 0.63 -8.90
N GLY A 33 18.78 1.45 -8.98
CA GLY A 33 18.81 2.81 -8.51
C GLY A 33 18.99 2.93 -7.00
N GLU A 34 19.30 4.15 -6.56
CA GLU A 34 19.45 4.50 -5.15
C GLU A 34 18.20 5.21 -4.63
N LEU A 35 18.10 5.26 -3.30
CA LEU A 35 17.07 6.02 -2.64
C LEU A 35 17.47 7.50 -2.67
N SER A 36 16.67 8.31 -3.35
CA SER A 36 16.86 9.75 -3.46
C SER A 36 15.49 10.40 -3.43
N LEU A 37 15.41 11.61 -2.87
CA LEU A 37 14.21 12.42 -3.01
C LEU A 37 14.00 12.79 -4.48
N PRO A 38 12.77 12.69 -5.01
CA PRO A 38 12.46 13.20 -6.33
C PRO A 38 12.58 14.73 -6.34
N SER A 39 12.78 15.32 -7.52
CA SER A 39 12.85 16.78 -7.68
C SER A 39 11.52 17.48 -7.35
N ASN A 40 10.41 16.73 -7.30
CA ASN A 40 9.06 17.21 -7.00
C ASN A 40 8.54 18.30 -7.96
N GLU A 41 9.21 18.53 -9.09
CA GLU A 41 8.92 19.64 -10.01
C GLU A 41 7.55 19.57 -10.69
N TYR A 42 6.91 18.38 -10.69
CA TYR A 42 5.62 18.13 -11.34
C TYR A 42 4.61 17.40 -10.45
N ASP A 43 4.88 17.31 -9.13
CA ASP A 43 4.05 16.56 -8.19
C ASP A 43 3.35 17.51 -7.22
N ASP A 44 2.03 17.58 -7.30
CA ASP A 44 1.19 18.37 -6.38
C ASP A 44 1.20 17.77 -4.96
N ASN A 45 1.61 16.51 -4.80
CA ASN A 45 1.74 15.84 -3.52
C ASN A 45 3.17 15.30 -3.31
N PRO A 46 4.15 16.21 -3.13
CA PRO A 46 5.56 15.90 -3.12
C PRO A 46 5.96 14.90 -2.03
N ILE A 47 6.90 14.01 -2.38
CA ILE A 47 7.52 13.08 -1.43
C ILE A 47 8.70 13.81 -0.78
N TYR A 48 8.58 14.05 0.53
CA TYR A 48 9.59 14.79 1.30
C TYR A 48 10.61 13.90 2.00
N ASP A 49 10.26 12.64 2.28
CA ASP A 49 11.13 11.69 2.99
C ASP A 49 10.78 10.25 2.62
N VAL A 50 11.75 9.35 2.76
CA VAL A 50 11.56 7.91 2.61
C VAL A 50 12.27 7.16 3.72
N GLN A 51 11.52 6.29 4.39
CA GLN A 51 12.02 5.47 5.48
C GLN A 51 11.67 3.99 5.26
N MET A 52 12.65 3.11 5.53
CA MET A 52 12.40 1.68 5.66
C MET A 52 12.00 1.38 7.10
N VAL A 53 10.73 1.04 7.31
CA VAL A 53 10.17 0.74 8.64
C VAL A 53 10.11 -0.77 8.86
N PRO A 54 10.61 -1.31 9.99
CA PRO A 54 10.41 -2.71 10.32
C PRO A 54 8.91 -3.06 10.36
N ILE A 55 8.52 -4.18 9.75
CA ILE A 55 7.10 -4.62 9.70
C ILE A 55 6.50 -4.72 11.11
N ASP A 56 7.33 -5.05 12.10
CA ASP A 56 6.89 -5.13 13.48
C ASP A 56 6.47 -3.80 14.13
N GLU A 57 6.90 -2.68 13.56
CA GLU A 57 6.68 -1.35 14.10
C GLU A 57 5.59 -0.56 13.37
N ILE A 58 5.02 -1.08 12.28
CA ILE A 58 4.09 -0.31 11.43
C ILE A 58 2.84 0.15 12.18
N THR A 59 2.42 -0.53 13.25
CA THR A 59 1.25 -0.12 14.01
C THR A 59 1.49 1.16 14.83
N LYS A 60 2.75 1.51 15.10
CA LYS A 60 3.14 2.84 15.63
C LYS A 60 2.84 3.98 14.64
N TYR A 61 2.67 3.66 13.35
CA TYR A 61 2.38 4.60 12.26
C TYR A 61 0.90 4.58 11.85
N GLY A 62 0.01 4.00 12.67
CA GLY A 62 -1.44 4.01 12.43
C GLY A 62 -1.96 2.87 11.54
N PHE A 63 -1.09 1.94 11.10
CA PHE A 63 -1.55 0.72 10.43
C PHE A 63 -2.23 -0.23 11.42
N THR A 64 -3.26 -0.94 10.96
CA THR A 64 -3.97 -1.92 11.80
C THR A 64 -3.16 -3.19 12.03
N GLU A 65 -3.37 -3.85 13.17
CA GLU A 65 -2.79 -5.19 13.43
C GLU A 65 -3.19 -6.21 12.36
N LYS A 66 -4.43 -6.13 11.86
CA LYS A 66 -4.90 -6.96 10.73
C LYS A 66 -3.99 -6.80 9.50
N PHE A 67 -3.62 -5.56 9.17
CA PHE A 67 -2.74 -5.29 8.05
C PHE A 67 -1.30 -5.78 8.30
N LYS A 68 -0.79 -5.59 9.52
CA LYS A 68 0.51 -6.16 9.93
C LYS A 68 0.54 -7.68 9.76
N THR A 69 -0.50 -8.38 10.20
CA THR A 69 -0.61 -9.84 10.01
C THR A 69 -0.66 -10.23 8.53
N LEU A 70 -1.39 -9.48 7.70
CA LEU A 70 -1.43 -9.73 6.25
C LEU A 70 -0.04 -9.63 5.62
N ILE A 71 0.73 -8.60 5.95
CA ILE A 71 2.11 -8.44 5.44
C ILE A 71 2.99 -9.60 5.93
N LYS A 72 2.95 -9.94 7.22
CA LYS A 72 3.77 -11.02 7.79
C LYS A 72 3.48 -12.39 7.18
N ASN A 73 2.25 -12.61 6.75
CA ASN A 73 1.82 -13.85 6.09
C ASN A 73 1.99 -13.78 4.56
N ASP A 74 2.79 -12.83 4.05
CA ASP A 74 3.05 -12.60 2.61
C ASP A 74 1.78 -12.48 1.77
N PHE A 75 0.70 -11.95 2.36
CA PHE A 75 -0.63 -11.99 1.78
C PHE A 75 -0.93 -13.38 1.20
N SER A 76 -0.96 -14.42 2.03
CA SER A 76 -1.18 -15.82 1.59
C SER A 76 -2.42 -16.01 0.68
N ASP A 77 -3.42 -15.14 0.81
CA ASP A 77 -4.62 -15.06 -0.04
C ASP A 77 -4.47 -14.09 -1.25
N SER A 78 -3.24 -13.76 -1.65
CA SER A 78 -2.94 -12.75 -2.67
C SER A 78 -3.53 -13.09 -4.03
N GLY A 79 -3.97 -12.04 -4.74
CA GLY A 79 -4.70 -12.16 -6.00
C GLY A 79 -6.21 -12.34 -5.83
N ARG A 80 -6.73 -12.37 -4.59
CA ARG A 80 -8.16 -12.39 -4.32
C ARG A 80 -8.73 -10.97 -4.21
N TYR A 81 -9.90 -10.79 -4.81
CA TYR A 81 -10.76 -9.63 -4.56
C TYR A 81 -11.32 -9.74 -3.13
N ALA A 82 -11.13 -8.70 -2.34
CA ALA A 82 -11.45 -8.72 -0.92
C ALA A 82 -12.86 -8.21 -0.60
N GLY A 83 -13.63 -7.79 -1.61
CA GLY A 83 -14.99 -7.29 -1.42
C GLY A 83 -15.06 -5.88 -0.83
N LEU A 84 -16.29 -5.43 -0.62
CA LEU A 84 -16.63 -4.10 -0.11
C LEU A 84 -15.88 -3.75 1.19
N LYS A 85 -15.22 -2.59 1.19
CA LYS A 85 -14.72 -1.98 2.44
C LYS A 85 -15.87 -1.36 3.23
N HIS A 86 -16.54 -2.14 4.08
CA HIS A 86 -17.47 -1.56 5.05
C HIS A 86 -16.71 -0.68 6.04
N THR A 87 -17.01 0.61 6.02
CA THR A 87 -16.58 1.53 7.08
C THR A 87 -17.69 1.51 8.12
N SER A 88 -17.56 0.71 9.18
CA SER A 88 -18.37 0.95 10.38
C SER A 88 -17.87 2.27 10.95
N ILE A 89 -18.68 3.31 10.82
CA ILE A 89 -18.47 4.57 11.54
C ILE A 89 -18.63 4.22 13.03
N ALA A 90 -17.54 4.36 13.79
CA ALA A 90 -17.60 4.40 15.24
C ALA A 90 -17.87 5.84 15.68
#